data_AF-A0A354V7G1-F1
#
_entry.id   AF-A0A354V7G1-F1
#
_cell.length_a   1.000
_cell.length_b   1.000
_cell.length_c   1.000
_cell.angle_alpha   90.00
_cell.angle_beta   90.00
_cell.angle_gamma   90.00
#
_symmetry.space_group_name_H-M   'P 1'
#
loop_
_entity.id
_entity.type
_entity.pdbx_description
1 polymer ?
#
loop_
_entity_poly.entity_id
_entity_poly.type
_entity_poly.pdbx_seq_one_letter_code
_entity_poly.pdbx_strand_id
1 'polypeptide(L)'
;YFDKSVNELTVAEAAYLAALPKAPAALHPVRNRDRAIERRNYVIDRLLENGWIKQADADKARKDPLTVTSRSNAAHIFAGEYFAEEVRRDIFERYGEKKLYEGGLSVRATLDPRIQVMARKTMAAGIVNYDEAQGWRGAINKLDISGDWGVKLADVKSLSDISPWRMAVVLETSDQSARIGFQPGRELGGAISKERQT
;
A
#
# COMPACT_ATOMS: atom_id res chain seq x y z
N TYR A 1 6.49 4.90 9.44
CA TYR A 1 7.80 4.31 9.15
C TYR A 1 7.95 2.94 9.81
N PHE A 2 7.96 2.84 11.14
CA PHE A 2 8.31 1.58 11.83
C PHE A 2 7.18 0.92 12.62
N ASP A 3 6.02 1.57 12.73
CA ASP A 3 4.88 1.08 13.52
C ASP A 3 5.23 0.76 14.99
N LYS A 4 6.10 1.61 15.55
CA LYS A 4 6.64 1.52 16.91
C LYS A 4 6.41 2.83 17.63
N SER A 5 6.26 2.76 18.95
CA SER A 5 6.31 3.92 19.81
C SER A 5 7.73 4.49 19.86
N VAL A 6 7.88 5.78 20.17
CA VAL A 6 9.19 6.47 20.14
C VAL A 6 10.23 5.80 21.05
N ASN A 7 9.79 5.24 22.18
CA ASN A 7 10.61 4.51 23.14
C ASN A 7 11.00 3.08 22.71
N GLU A 8 10.42 2.56 21.64
CA GLU A 8 10.69 1.22 21.11
C GLU A 8 11.63 1.25 19.89
N LEU A 9 12.03 2.44 19.44
CA LEU A 9 12.87 2.63 18.27
C LEU A 9 14.31 2.17 18.55
N THR A 10 14.90 1.46 17.59
CA THR A 10 16.34 1.17 17.61
C THR A 10 17.14 2.44 17.30
N VAL A 11 18.45 2.42 17.62
CA VAL A 11 19.37 3.52 17.24
C VAL A 11 19.34 3.77 15.73
N ALA A 12 19.25 2.71 14.91
CA ALA A 12 19.20 2.83 13.46
C ALA A 12 17.88 3.50 12.99
N GLU A 13 16.75 3.12 13.59
CA GLU A 13 15.44 3.69 13.27
C GLU A 13 15.34 5.16 13.70
N ALA A 14 15.80 5.48 14.91
CA ALA A 14 15.85 6.85 15.43
C ALA A 14 16.78 7.74 14.59
N ALA A 15 17.96 7.24 14.23
CA ALA A 15 18.91 7.96 13.37
C ALA A 15 18.34 8.22 11.97
N TYR A 16 17.57 7.29 11.42
CA TYR A 16 16.89 7.50 10.15
C TYR A 16 15.83 8.60 10.25
N LEU A 17 14.99 8.59 11.29
CA LEU A 17 13.99 9.66 11.49
C LEU A 17 14.65 11.03 11.67
N ALA A 18 15.75 11.09 12.42
CA ALA A 18 16.52 12.32 12.63
C ALA A 18 17.20 12.83 11.35
N ALA A 19 17.43 11.97 10.36
CA ALA A 19 17.97 12.36 9.06
C ALA A 19 16.95 13.07 8.15
N LEU A 20 15.65 12.78 8.33
CA LEU A 20 14.58 13.23 7.42
C LEU A 20 14.39 14.75 7.30
N PRO A 21 14.48 15.57 8.37
CA PRO A 21 14.19 17.01 8.28
C PRO A 21 15.00 17.75 7.21
N LYS A 22 16.22 17.29 6.92
CA LYS A 22 17.08 17.93 5.90
C LYS A 22 16.53 17.75 4.48
N ALA A 23 15.96 16.59 4.16
CA ALA A 23 15.51 16.27 2.81
C ALA A 23 14.55 15.06 2.80
N PRO A 24 13.29 15.20 3.26
CA PRO A 24 12.41 14.06 3.49
C PRO A 24 12.08 13.29 2.21
N ALA A 25 11.87 13.99 1.08
CA ALA A 25 11.62 13.37 -0.22
C ALA A 25 12.85 12.64 -0.79
N ALA A 26 14.06 13.21 -0.62
CA ALA A 26 15.30 12.64 -1.13
C ALA A 26 15.76 11.40 -0.33
N LEU A 27 15.28 11.23 0.90
CA LEU A 27 15.61 10.14 1.81
C LEU A 27 14.48 9.12 1.96
N HIS A 28 13.64 8.99 0.94
CA HIS A 28 12.56 8.01 0.93
C HIS A 28 13.12 6.59 1.14
N PRO A 29 12.64 5.81 2.13
CA PRO A 29 13.31 4.59 2.62
C PRO A 29 13.25 3.40 1.65
N VAL A 30 12.58 3.60 0.53
CA VAL A 30 12.28 2.58 -0.47
C VAL A 30 12.79 3.05 -1.83
N ARG A 31 12.23 4.16 -2.35
CA ARG A 31 12.67 4.78 -3.60
C ARG A 31 14.14 5.21 -3.62
N ASN A 32 14.67 5.72 -2.50
CA ASN A 32 16.04 6.25 -2.38
C ASN A 32 16.79 5.57 -1.23
N ARG A 33 16.69 4.25 -1.13
CA ARG A 33 17.17 3.44 0.01
C ARG A 33 18.65 3.67 0.34
N ASP A 34 19.52 3.68 -0.65
CA ASP A 34 20.97 3.82 -0.42
C ASP A 34 21.32 5.17 0.19
N ARG A 35 20.73 6.25 -0.36
CA ARG A 35 20.89 7.62 0.20
C ARG A 35 20.32 7.72 1.61
N ALA A 36 19.21 7.04 1.89
CA ALA A 36 18.62 6.97 3.21
C ALA A 36 19.55 6.26 4.21
N ILE A 37 20.18 5.14 3.81
CA ILE A 37 21.15 4.40 4.63
C ILE A 37 22.41 5.23 4.88
N GLU A 38 22.96 5.86 3.85
CA GLU A 38 24.13 6.74 3.95
C GLU A 38 23.86 7.86 4.97
N ARG A 39 22.71 8.53 4.84
CA ARG A 39 22.36 9.63 5.73
C ARG A 39 22.07 9.17 7.16
N ARG A 40 21.43 8.02 7.34
CA ARG A 40 21.24 7.40 8.66
C ARG A 40 22.59 7.11 9.30
N ASN A 41 23.54 6.54 8.56
CA ASN A 41 24.86 6.19 9.08
C ASN A 41 25.63 7.45 9.48
N TYR A 42 25.54 8.55 8.71
CA TYR A 42 26.09 9.84 9.12
C TYR A 42 25.52 10.33 10.47
N VAL A 43 24.23 10.15 10.73
CA VAL A 43 23.64 10.51 12.04
C VAL A 43 24.19 9.60 13.14
N ILE A 44 24.37 8.30 12.88
CA ILE A 44 25.00 7.36 13.82
C ILE A 44 26.45 7.78 14.14
N ASP A 45 27.22 8.20 13.13
CA ASP A 45 28.58 8.76 13.34
C ASP A 45 28.55 9.94 14.30
N ARG A 46 27.63 10.89 14.09
CA ARG A 46 27.50 12.05 14.97
C ARG A 46 27.06 11.68 16.38
N LEU A 47 26.22 10.67 16.56
CA LEU A 47 25.85 10.20 17.90
C LEU A 47 27.05 9.61 18.64
N LEU A 48 27.87 8.84 17.95
CA LEU A 48 29.08 8.24 18.50
C LEU A 48 30.13 9.30 18.84
N GLU A 49 30.44 10.22 17.92
CA GLU A 49 31.41 11.30 18.11
C GLU A 49 31.08 12.20 19.30
N ASN A 50 29.79 12.45 19.53
CA ASN A 50 29.31 13.26 20.65
C ASN A 50 29.08 12.44 21.94
N GLY A 51 29.39 11.14 21.94
CA GLY A 51 29.32 10.29 23.13
C GLY A 51 27.92 9.84 23.56
N TRP A 52 26.90 9.95 22.70
CA TRP A 52 25.53 9.52 23.01
C TRP A 52 25.33 8.00 22.93
N ILE A 53 26.18 7.30 22.17
CA ILE A 53 26.16 5.85 22.01
C ILE A 53 27.57 5.29 22.07
N LYS A 54 27.71 3.99 22.37
CA LYS A 54 29.01 3.29 22.36
C LYS A 54 29.35 2.80 20.94
N GLN A 55 30.62 2.54 20.69
CA GLN A 55 31.09 1.98 19.40
C GLN A 55 30.32 0.71 19.00
N ALA A 56 30.11 -0.21 19.95
CA ALA A 56 29.37 -1.45 19.70
C ALA A 56 27.92 -1.21 19.24
N ASP A 57 27.26 -0.19 19.78
CA ASP A 57 25.90 0.17 19.40
C ASP A 57 25.87 0.83 18.01
N ALA A 58 26.86 1.66 17.70
CA ALA A 58 27.03 2.26 16.38
C ALA A 58 27.24 1.19 15.30
N ASP A 59 28.13 0.22 15.56
CA ASP A 59 28.44 -0.86 14.62
C ASP A 59 27.23 -1.77 14.40
N LYS A 60 26.48 -2.08 15.46
CA LYS A 60 25.21 -2.80 15.38
C LYS A 60 24.18 -2.02 14.55
N ALA A 61 24.03 -0.73 14.81
CA ALA A 61 23.05 0.12 14.12
C ALA A 61 23.35 0.30 12.62
N ARG A 62 24.63 0.35 12.22
CA ARG A 62 24.99 0.39 10.79
C ARG A 62 24.61 -0.88 10.05
N LYS A 63 24.77 -2.04 10.69
CA LYS A 63 24.45 -3.37 10.12
C LYS A 63 22.95 -3.65 10.07
N ASP A 64 22.16 -2.94 10.86
CA ASP A 64 20.71 -3.08 10.87
C ASP A 64 20.12 -2.67 9.50
N PRO A 65 19.36 -3.53 8.80
CA PRO A 65 18.73 -3.17 7.54
C PRO A 65 17.66 -2.09 7.74
N LEU A 66 17.57 -1.13 6.82
CA LEU A 66 16.50 -0.11 6.85
C LEU A 66 15.16 -0.71 6.40
N THR A 67 14.47 -1.44 7.25
CA THR A 67 13.15 -2.00 6.93
C THR A 67 12.06 -1.06 7.40
N VAL A 68 11.13 -0.70 6.53
CA VAL A 68 9.97 0.10 6.89
C VAL A 68 8.71 -0.74 6.82
N THR A 69 7.84 -0.55 7.80
CA THR A 69 6.53 -1.17 7.82
C THR A 69 5.69 -0.53 6.73
N SER A 70 5.16 -1.38 5.84
CA SER A 70 4.03 -1.00 5.01
C SER A 70 2.84 -0.85 5.96
N ARG A 71 2.59 0.36 6.46
CA ARG A 71 1.23 0.63 6.94
C ARG A 71 0.38 0.61 5.68
N SER A 72 -0.43 -0.44 5.51
CA SER A 72 -1.66 -0.29 4.74
C SER A 72 -2.28 0.98 5.29
N ASN A 73 -2.49 1.99 4.44
CA ASN A 73 -2.95 3.29 4.89
C ASN A 73 -4.06 3.13 5.93
N ALA A 74 -3.87 3.86 7.02
CA ALA A 74 -4.68 3.90 8.23
C ALA A 74 -6.14 3.45 8.04
N ALA A 75 -6.60 2.55 8.92
CA ALA A 75 -8.01 2.24 9.07
C ALA A 75 -8.73 1.94 7.75
N HIS A 76 -8.29 0.91 7.01
CA HIS A 76 -9.29 0.15 6.24
C HIS A 76 -10.25 -0.44 7.26
N ILE A 77 -11.31 0.31 7.57
CA ILE A 77 -12.57 -0.31 7.99
C ILE A 77 -12.92 -1.19 6.80
N PHE A 78 -12.56 -2.47 6.89
CA PHE A 78 -12.81 -3.45 5.85
C PHE A 78 -14.27 -3.30 5.38
N ALA A 79 -14.45 -3.03 4.09
CA ALA A 79 -15.73 -2.78 3.42
C ALA A 79 -16.45 -1.43 3.70
N GLY A 80 -15.87 -0.52 4.47
CA GLY A 80 -16.48 0.75 4.88
C GLY A 80 -16.01 1.99 4.11
N GLU A 81 -15.30 1.85 2.99
CA GLU A 81 -14.63 2.99 2.33
C GLU A 81 -15.60 4.11 1.90
N TYR A 82 -16.74 3.73 1.31
CA TYR A 82 -17.78 4.70 0.92
C TYR A 82 -18.39 5.40 2.13
N PHE A 83 -18.66 4.65 3.20
CA PHE A 83 -19.20 5.22 4.43
C PHE A 83 -18.20 6.17 5.10
N ALA A 84 -16.91 5.80 5.13
CA ALA A 84 -15.85 6.65 5.66
C ALA A 84 -15.70 7.95 4.85
N GLU A 85 -15.85 7.89 3.52
CA GLU A 85 -15.85 9.09 2.68
C GLU A 85 -17.06 9.98 2.95
N GLU A 86 -18.25 9.42 3.16
CA GLU A 86 -19.43 10.20 3.55
C GLU A 86 -19.27 10.84 4.94
N VAL A 87 -18.69 10.13 5.91
CA VAL A 87 -18.31 10.72 7.20
C VAL A 87 -17.30 11.85 7.04
N ARG A 88 -16.31 11.68 6.15
CA ARG A 88 -15.32 12.73 5.85
C ARG A 88 -16.00 13.98 5.26
N ARG A 89 -16.95 13.81 4.35
CA ARG A 89 -17.75 14.90 3.75
C ARG A 89 -18.59 15.63 4.80
N ASP A 90 -19.32 14.90 5.63
CA ASP A 90 -20.14 15.49 6.70
C ASP A 90 -19.29 16.30 7.70
N ILE A 91 -18.12 15.80 8.09
CA ILE A 91 -17.19 16.54 8.97
C ILE A 91 -16.61 17.76 8.26
N PHE A 92 -16.26 17.64 6.97
CA PHE A 92 -15.79 18.77 6.17
C PHE A 92 -16.84 19.89 6.13
N GLU A 93 -18.10 19.55 5.87
CA GLU A 93 -19.20 20.52 5.80
C GLU A 93 -19.44 21.21 7.15
N ARG A 94 -19.35 20.47 8.26
CA ARG A 94 -19.61 20.99 9.61
C ARG A 94 -18.46 21.81 10.19
N TYR A 95 -17.22 21.42 9.91
CA TYR A 95 -16.05 21.91 10.65
C TYR A 95 -14.99 22.54 9.75
N GLY A 96 -15.12 22.42 8.44
CA GLY A 96 -14.16 22.90 7.46
C GLY A 96 -12.90 22.03 7.38
N GLU A 97 -12.10 22.29 6.35
CA GLU A 97 -10.89 21.53 6.02
C GLU A 97 -9.88 21.45 7.17
N LYS A 98 -9.61 22.59 7.80
CA LYS A 98 -8.58 22.68 8.84
C LYS A 98 -8.90 21.79 10.04
N LYS A 99 -10.14 21.82 10.54
CA LYS A 99 -10.53 20.95 11.67
C LYS A 99 -10.59 19.48 11.27
N LEU A 100 -11.01 19.17 10.04
CA LEU A 100 -11.03 17.80 9.54
C LEU A 100 -9.63 17.17 9.56
N TYR A 101 -8.62 17.87 9.04
CA TYR A 101 -7.29 17.28 8.86
C TYR A 101 -6.29 17.58 9.98
N GLU A 102 -6.43 18.71 10.68
CA GLU A 102 -5.49 19.14 11.71
C GLU A 102 -6.10 19.14 13.12
N GLY A 103 -7.41 18.90 13.25
CA GLY A 103 -8.12 18.99 14.51
C GLY A 103 -7.93 17.80 15.45
N GLY A 104 -7.28 16.72 15.00
CA GLY A 104 -7.06 15.52 15.82
C GLY A 104 -8.35 14.82 16.26
N LEU A 105 -9.42 14.94 15.47
CA LEU A 105 -10.75 14.42 15.81
C LEU A 105 -10.75 12.89 15.89
N SER A 106 -11.39 12.34 16.93
CA SER A 106 -11.75 10.92 17.00
C SER A 106 -13.23 10.77 16.68
N VAL A 107 -13.55 10.07 15.60
CA VAL A 107 -14.91 9.96 15.07
C VAL A 107 -15.47 8.57 15.37
N ARG A 108 -16.58 8.53 16.13
CA ARG A 108 -17.38 7.33 16.30
C ARG A 108 -18.64 7.46 15.45
N ALA A 109 -18.80 6.56 14.48
CA ALA A 109 -19.93 6.56 13.57
C ALA A 109 -20.85 5.35 13.80
N THR A 110 -21.97 5.32 13.07
CA THR A 110 -23.04 4.32 13.22
C THR A 110 -22.84 3.02 12.44
N LEU A 111 -21.73 2.91 11.69
CA LEU A 111 -21.47 1.74 10.85
C LEU A 111 -21.30 0.46 11.68
N ASP A 112 -22.11 -0.56 11.42
CA ASP A 112 -21.84 -1.95 11.86
C ASP A 112 -21.02 -2.66 10.76
N PRO A 113 -19.75 -3.03 11.04
CA PRO A 113 -18.89 -3.68 10.04
C PRO A 113 -19.45 -5.01 9.52
N ARG A 114 -20.20 -5.76 10.33
CA ARG A 114 -20.76 -7.06 9.94
C ARG A 114 -21.86 -6.87 8.90
N ILE A 115 -22.74 -5.89 9.15
CA ILE A 115 -23.81 -5.55 8.20
C ILE A 115 -23.20 -4.99 6.91
N GLN A 116 -22.18 -4.14 7.00
CA GLN A 116 -21.52 -3.55 5.85
C GLN A 116 -20.89 -4.61 4.93
N VAL A 117 -20.23 -5.62 5.49
CA VAL A 117 -19.67 -6.74 4.72
C VAL A 117 -20.76 -7.53 4.00
N MET A 118 -21.89 -7.80 4.67
CA MET A 118 -23.03 -8.48 4.06
C MET A 118 -23.65 -7.63 2.94
N ALA A 119 -23.86 -6.34 3.16
CA ALA A 119 -24.41 -5.42 2.17
C ALA A 119 -23.53 -5.37 0.91
N ARG A 120 -22.22 -5.23 1.07
CA ARG A 120 -21.25 -5.24 -0.05
C ARG A 120 -21.31 -6.55 -0.82
N LYS A 121 -21.32 -7.68 -0.12
CA LYS A 121 -21.40 -9.01 -0.76
C LYS A 121 -22.68 -9.18 -1.56
N THR A 122 -23.84 -8.82 -0.97
CA THR A 122 -25.14 -8.95 -1.63
C THR A 122 -25.26 -8.02 -2.84
N MET A 123 -24.80 -6.77 -2.73
CA MET A 123 -24.80 -5.82 -3.83
C MET A 123 -23.92 -6.31 -4.99
N ALA A 124 -22.69 -6.75 -4.69
CA ALA A 124 -21.79 -7.28 -5.70
C ALA A 124 -22.38 -8.51 -6.40
N ALA A 125 -22.96 -9.45 -5.64
CA ALA A 125 -23.61 -10.63 -6.20
C ALA A 125 -24.79 -10.26 -7.11
N GLY A 126 -25.63 -9.29 -6.70
CA GLY A 126 -26.75 -8.83 -7.52
C GLY A 126 -26.32 -8.22 -8.86
N ILE A 127 -25.26 -7.40 -8.84
CA ILE A 127 -24.71 -6.79 -10.07
C ILE A 127 -24.09 -7.85 -10.98
N VAL A 128 -23.34 -8.81 -10.42
CA VAL A 128 -22.76 -9.92 -11.20
C VAL A 128 -23.84 -10.76 -11.85
N ASN A 129 -24.86 -11.17 -11.10
CA ASN A 129 -25.96 -11.97 -11.62
C ASN A 129 -26.70 -11.24 -12.76
N TYR A 130 -26.91 -9.93 -12.62
CA TYR A 130 -27.51 -9.12 -13.67
C TYR A 130 -26.63 -9.07 -14.93
N ASP A 131 -25.31 -8.87 -14.77
CA ASP A 131 -24.37 -8.77 -15.88
C ASP A 131 -24.26 -10.10 -16.65
N GLU A 132 -24.13 -11.22 -15.95
CA GLU A 132 -24.03 -12.55 -16.55
C GLU A 132 -25.28 -12.93 -17.36
N ALA A 133 -26.46 -12.46 -16.92
CA ALA A 133 -27.72 -12.66 -17.63
C ALA A 133 -27.80 -11.90 -18.97
N GLN A 134 -27.00 -10.84 -19.16
CA GLN A 134 -26.94 -10.08 -20.41
C GLN A 134 -25.94 -10.66 -21.43
N GLY A 135 -25.15 -11.66 -21.03
CA GLY A 135 -24.14 -12.28 -21.87
C GLY A 135 -22.78 -11.56 -21.85
N TRP A 136 -21.78 -12.21 -22.46
CA TRP A 136 -20.39 -11.77 -22.42
C TRP A 136 -20.11 -10.59 -23.37
N ARG A 137 -19.52 -9.51 -22.84
CA ARG A 137 -19.21 -8.27 -23.58
C ARG A 137 -17.83 -8.26 -24.25
N GLY A 138 -17.04 -9.31 -24.10
CA GLY A 138 -15.66 -9.36 -24.59
C GLY A 138 -14.63 -8.89 -23.56
N ALA A 139 -13.35 -9.12 -23.89
CA ALA A 139 -12.24 -8.70 -23.04
C ALA A 139 -12.14 -7.17 -22.94
N ILE A 140 -11.85 -6.66 -21.75
CA ILE A 140 -11.71 -5.22 -21.47
C ILE A 140 -10.54 -4.55 -22.22
N ASN A 141 -9.53 -5.33 -22.62
CA ASN A 141 -8.34 -4.84 -23.32
C ASN A 141 -7.69 -5.99 -24.10
N LYS A 142 -6.92 -5.66 -25.14
CA LYS A 142 -6.05 -6.58 -25.88
C LYS A 142 -4.60 -6.21 -25.64
N LEU A 143 -3.80 -7.16 -25.17
CA LEU A 143 -2.40 -6.96 -24.83
C LEU A 143 -1.53 -7.80 -25.75
N ASP A 144 -0.42 -7.24 -26.19
CA ASP A 144 0.65 -8.00 -26.82
C ASP A 144 1.38 -8.79 -25.73
N ILE A 145 1.25 -10.12 -25.76
CA ILE A 145 1.86 -11.03 -24.79
C ILE A 145 3.29 -11.45 -25.17
N SER A 146 3.88 -10.88 -26.22
CA SER A 146 5.29 -11.10 -26.53
C SER A 146 6.19 -10.52 -25.43
N GLY A 147 7.13 -11.34 -24.96
CA GLY A 147 8.01 -11.01 -23.83
C GLY A 147 7.30 -11.14 -22.47
N ASP A 148 7.61 -10.23 -21.55
CA ASP A 148 7.03 -10.24 -20.20
C ASP A 148 5.65 -9.56 -20.18
N TRP A 149 4.60 -10.36 -20.32
CA TRP A 149 3.20 -9.92 -20.25
C TRP A 149 2.84 -9.26 -18.91
N GLY A 150 3.54 -9.60 -17.82
CA GLY A 150 3.23 -9.10 -16.48
C GLY A 150 3.47 -7.60 -16.35
N VAL A 151 4.50 -7.07 -17.02
CA VAL A 151 4.80 -5.62 -17.02
C VAL A 151 3.67 -4.86 -17.69
N LYS A 152 3.25 -5.29 -18.88
CA LYS A 152 2.16 -4.66 -19.64
C LYS A 152 0.82 -4.77 -18.91
N LEU A 153 0.54 -5.92 -18.31
CA LEU A 153 -0.68 -6.14 -17.53
C LEU A 153 -0.72 -5.29 -16.25
N ALA A 154 0.42 -5.04 -15.60
CA ALA A 154 0.51 -4.22 -14.39
C ALA A 154 0.19 -2.72 -14.60
N ASP A 155 0.22 -2.26 -15.85
CA ASP A 155 -0.16 -0.90 -16.23
C ASP A 155 -1.65 -0.76 -16.57
N VAL A 156 -2.35 -1.89 -16.76
CA VAL A 156 -3.80 -1.88 -16.92
C VAL A 156 -4.45 -1.55 -15.58
N LYS A 157 -5.19 -0.45 -15.53
CA LYS A 157 -5.92 -0.05 -14.33
C LYS A 157 -6.94 -1.14 -13.95
N SER A 158 -6.69 -1.83 -12.85
CA SER A 158 -7.63 -2.80 -12.29
C SER A 158 -8.52 -2.18 -11.21
N LEU A 159 -9.75 -2.69 -11.14
CA LEU A 159 -10.67 -2.40 -10.05
C LEU A 159 -10.39 -3.46 -8.97
N SER A 160 -9.44 -3.14 -8.08
CA SER A 160 -8.94 -4.05 -7.04
C SER A 160 -9.92 -4.27 -5.88
N ASP A 161 -11.01 -3.52 -5.86
CA ASP A 161 -12.07 -3.54 -4.84
C ASP A 161 -13.21 -4.52 -5.17
N ILE A 162 -13.15 -5.22 -6.30
CA ILE A 162 -14.18 -6.17 -6.73
C ILE A 162 -13.79 -7.60 -6.32
N SER A 163 -13.91 -7.93 -5.02
CA SER A 163 -13.77 -9.32 -4.57
C SER A 163 -14.91 -10.19 -5.11
N PRO A 164 -14.68 -11.45 -5.56
CA PRO A 164 -13.40 -12.18 -5.58
C PRO A 164 -12.62 -12.06 -6.91
N TRP A 165 -13.02 -11.18 -7.82
CA TRP A 165 -12.48 -11.11 -9.17
C TRP A 165 -11.05 -10.57 -9.19
N ARG A 166 -10.19 -11.22 -9.96
CA ARG A 166 -8.81 -10.78 -10.20
C ARG A 166 -8.59 -10.61 -11.69
N MET A 167 -7.96 -9.50 -12.06
CA MET A 167 -7.59 -9.26 -13.45
C MET A 167 -6.56 -10.29 -13.91
N ALA A 168 -6.79 -10.84 -15.10
CA ALA A 168 -5.88 -11.77 -15.74
C ALA A 168 -5.80 -11.51 -17.25
N VAL A 169 -4.69 -11.92 -17.85
CA VAL A 169 -4.51 -11.99 -19.30
C VAL A 169 -4.66 -13.44 -19.76
N VAL A 170 -5.31 -13.66 -20.89
CA VAL A 170 -5.35 -14.98 -21.54
C VAL A 170 -4.03 -15.18 -22.29
N LEU A 171 -3.29 -16.24 -21.95
CA LEU A 171 -1.99 -16.55 -22.53
C LEU A 171 -2.13 -17.56 -23.68
N GLU A 172 -2.92 -18.60 -23.46
CA GLU A 172 -3.17 -19.67 -24.42
C GLU A 172 -4.62 -20.13 -24.29
N THR A 173 -5.20 -20.60 -25.40
CA THR A 173 -6.55 -21.16 -25.45
C THR A 173 -6.54 -22.50 -26.16
N SER A 174 -7.33 -23.43 -25.66
CA SER A 174 -7.71 -24.68 -26.32
C SER A 174 -9.24 -24.77 -26.39
N ASP A 175 -9.75 -25.84 -26.99
CA ASP A 175 -11.19 -26.07 -27.11
C ASP A 175 -11.89 -26.24 -25.75
N GLN A 176 -11.16 -26.62 -24.69
CA GLN A 176 -11.73 -26.91 -23.37
C GLN A 176 -11.10 -26.13 -22.21
N SER A 177 -10.04 -25.35 -22.46
CA SER A 177 -9.33 -24.64 -21.40
C SER A 177 -8.66 -23.37 -21.89
N ALA A 178 -8.38 -22.47 -20.96
CA ALA A 178 -7.52 -21.33 -21.19
C ALA A 178 -6.46 -21.27 -20.10
N ARG A 179 -5.20 -21.01 -20.49
CA ARG A 179 -4.15 -20.66 -19.56
C ARG A 179 -4.16 -19.14 -19.38
N ILE A 180 -4.24 -18.69 -18.14
CA ILE A 180 -4.31 -17.27 -17.81
C ILE A 180 -3.08 -16.84 -17.03
N GLY A 181 -2.83 -15.54 -16.92
CA GLY A 181 -1.81 -14.96 -16.05
C GLY A 181 -2.41 -13.84 -15.24
N PHE A 182 -2.32 -13.90 -13.90
CA PHE A 182 -2.88 -12.87 -13.04
C PHE A 182 -2.02 -11.61 -13.06
N GLN A 183 -2.67 -10.45 -12.96
CA GLN A 183 -1.99 -9.17 -12.81
C GLN A 183 -1.03 -9.21 -11.61
N PRO A 184 0.28 -8.94 -11.81
CA PRO A 184 1.23 -8.99 -10.72
C PRO A 184 1.02 -7.80 -9.77
N GLY A 185 1.28 -8.04 -8.48
CA GLY A 185 1.29 -6.98 -7.48
C GLY A 185 2.47 -6.02 -7.66
N ARG A 186 2.48 -4.93 -6.89
CA ARG A 186 3.63 -4.02 -6.80
C ARG A 186 4.33 -4.22 -5.46
N GLU A 187 5.64 -4.31 -5.50
CA GLU A 187 6.50 -4.36 -4.33
C GLU A 187 6.55 -3.00 -3.62
N LEU A 188 7.09 -3.01 -2.40
CA LEU A 188 7.47 -1.78 -1.70
C LEU A 188 8.33 -0.92 -2.64
N GLY A 189 7.82 0.24 -3.03
CA GLY A 189 8.51 1.18 -3.91
C GLY A 189 7.87 1.37 -5.27
N GLY A 190 6.82 0.60 -5.57
CA GLY A 190 6.04 0.72 -6.81
C GLY A 190 6.58 -0.11 -7.97
N ALA A 191 7.71 -0.80 -7.77
CA ALA A 191 8.24 -1.78 -8.71
C ALA A 191 7.24 -2.93 -8.89
N ILE A 192 7.08 -3.43 -10.11
CA ILE A 192 6.20 -4.54 -10.42
C ILE A 192 6.87 -5.83 -9.94
N SER A 193 6.12 -6.67 -9.22
CA SER A 193 6.62 -7.98 -8.78
C SER A 193 7.08 -8.79 -9.99
N LYS A 194 8.22 -9.48 -9.84
CA LYS A 194 8.75 -10.39 -10.88
C LYS A 194 8.07 -11.75 -10.89
N GLU A 195 7.31 -12.09 -9.86
CA GLU A 195 6.58 -13.36 -9.79
C GLU A 195 5.42 -13.37 -10.80
N ARG A 196 5.23 -14.51 -11.46
CA ARG A 196 4.16 -14.70 -12.44
C ARG A 196 3.28 -15.85 -11.96
N GLN A 197 2.03 -15.52 -11.66
CA GLN A 197 1.02 -16.51 -11.30
C GLN A 197 0.19 -16.82 -12.56
N THR A 198 0.24 -18.07 -13.03
CA THR A 198 -0.49 -18.55 -14.22
C THR A 198 -1.31 -19.78 -13.92
#